data_AF-A0A804MKD5-F1
#
_entry.id   AF-A0A804MKD5-F1
#
_cell.length_a   1.000
_cell.length_b   1.000
_cell.length_c   1.000
_cell.angle_alpha   90.00
_cell.angle_beta   90.00
_cell.angle_gamma   90.00
#
_symmetry.space_group_name_H-M   'P 1'
#
loop_
_entity.id
_entity.type
_entity.pdbx_description
1 polymer ?
#
loop_
_entity_poly.entity_id
_entity_poly.type
_entity_poly.pdbx_seq_one_letter_code
_entity_poly.pdbx_strand_id
1 'polypeptide(L)'
;MTRQKINFTSELNTICSALQAVNLRSTEVSSIPRIKFSTASYKDALPEILEVLRAACLTHKLPLAQTWVTCAQQGKRGSRHSDENYRYCISTIDEACFVNEAETRGFHETCSEHHLLRGEGVAGKAFTTNQPCFLPDIGS
;
A
#
# COMPACT_ATOMS: atom_id res chain seq x y z
N MET A 1 -25.17 -13.90 -4.39
CA MET A 1 -23.76 -13.51 -4.20
C MET A 1 -23.25 -12.87 -5.48
N THR A 2 -22.98 -11.57 -5.44
CA THR A 2 -22.31 -10.87 -6.55
C THR A 2 -20.81 -10.97 -6.29
N ARG A 3 -20.04 -11.56 -7.21
CA ARG A 3 -18.57 -11.47 -7.17
C ARG A 3 -18.22 -9.99 -7.32
N GLN A 4 -17.79 -9.34 -6.25
CA GLN A 4 -17.20 -8.01 -6.36
C GLN A 4 -15.86 -8.16 -7.10
N LYS A 5 -15.68 -7.35 -8.14
CA LYS A 5 -14.42 -7.28 -8.88
C LYS A 5 -13.39 -6.59 -7.99
N ILE A 6 -12.24 -7.25 -7.75
CA ILE A 6 -11.18 -6.75 -6.86
C ILE A 6 -10.16 -5.91 -7.64
N ASN A 7 -9.92 -6.27 -8.90
CA ASN A 7 -8.93 -5.61 -9.76
C ASN A 7 -9.64 -4.85 -10.89
N PHE A 8 -9.39 -3.54 -10.99
CA PHE A 8 -9.97 -2.65 -12.01
C PHE A 8 -8.92 -2.08 -12.98
N THR A 9 -7.71 -2.66 -13.04
CA THR A 9 -6.58 -2.12 -13.79
C THR A 9 -6.92 -1.92 -15.28
N SER A 10 -7.68 -2.83 -15.90
CA SER A 10 -8.11 -2.69 -17.30
C SER A 10 -9.05 -1.51 -17.54
N GLU A 11 -10.03 -1.31 -16.66
CA GLU A 11 -10.98 -0.19 -16.75
C GLU A 11 -10.27 1.13 -16.53
N LEU A 12 -9.38 1.21 -15.54
CA LEU A 12 -8.58 2.39 -15.26
C LEU A 12 -7.71 2.76 -16.46
N ASN A 13 -7.04 1.79 -17.09
CA ASN A 13 -6.23 2.04 -18.29
C ASN A 13 -7.08 2.55 -19.46
N THR A 14 -8.27 1.97 -19.67
CA THR A 14 -9.19 2.40 -20.74
C THR A 14 -9.67 3.83 -20.52
N ILE A 15 -10.04 4.19 -19.28
CA ILE A 15 -10.45 5.54 -18.90
C ILE A 15 -9.28 6.52 -19.09
N CYS A 16 -8.08 6.16 -18.63
CA CYS A 16 -6.88 6.98 -18.82
C CYS A 16 -6.59 7.24 -20.30
N SER A 17 -6.68 6.23 -21.17
CA SER A 17 -6.50 6.39 -22.62
C SER A 17 -7.56 7.31 -23.24
N ALA A 18 -8.83 7.18 -22.83
CA ALA A 18 -9.90 8.07 -23.30
C ALA A 18 -9.68 9.53 -22.86
N LEU A 19 -9.24 9.75 -21.61
CA LEU A 19 -8.91 11.09 -21.09
C LEU A 19 -7.70 11.69 -21.80
N GLN A 20 -6.67 10.89 -22.10
CA GLN A 20 -5.51 11.32 -22.87
C GLN A 20 -5.90 11.77 -24.29
N ALA A 21 -6.86 11.08 -24.93
CA ALA A 21 -7.36 11.45 -26.26
C ALA A 21 -8.04 12.82 -26.28
N VAL A 22 -8.54 13.31 -25.15
CA VAL A 22 -9.16 14.64 -25.00
C VAL A 22 -8.24 15.65 -24.30
N ASN A 23 -6.93 15.40 -24.27
CA ASN A 23 -5.90 16.25 -23.63
C ASN A 23 -6.14 16.52 -22.13
N LEU A 24 -6.96 15.71 -21.46
CA LEU A 24 -7.08 15.71 -20.00
C LEU A 24 -5.97 14.82 -19.44
N ARG A 25 -4.76 15.38 -19.33
CA ARG A 25 -3.66 14.68 -18.64
C ARG A 25 -3.75 14.90 -17.14
N SER A 26 -3.49 13.84 -16.38
CA SER A 26 -3.01 13.98 -15.00
C SER A 26 -1.63 14.62 -15.06
N THR A 27 -1.39 15.67 -14.27
CA THR A 27 -0.03 16.10 -13.96
C THR A 27 0.62 14.97 -13.17
N GLU A 28 1.53 14.22 -13.78
CA GLU A 28 2.52 13.50 -13.00
C GLU A 28 3.23 14.55 -12.14
N VAL A 29 3.27 14.35 -10.82
CA VAL A 29 3.99 15.25 -9.91
C VAL A 29 5.47 15.21 -10.31
N SER A 30 5.89 16.22 -11.08
CA SER A 30 7.13 16.17 -11.87
C SER A 30 8.39 16.14 -11.01
N SER A 31 8.37 16.65 -9.77
CA SER A 31 9.63 16.81 -9.03
C SER A 31 9.41 16.86 -7.53
N ILE A 32 8.95 15.77 -6.93
CA ILE A 32 9.04 15.68 -5.47
C ILE A 32 10.52 15.56 -5.12
N PRO A 33 11.09 16.48 -4.31
CA PRO A 33 12.48 16.38 -3.92
C PRO A 33 12.71 14.98 -3.36
N ARG A 34 13.71 14.28 -3.91
CA ARG A 34 14.29 13.11 -3.24
C ARG A 34 14.92 13.62 -1.95
N ILE A 35 14.10 13.91 -0.94
CA ILE A 35 14.56 13.99 0.43
C ILE A 35 15.20 12.61 0.61
N LYS A 36 16.53 12.59 0.69
CA LYS A 36 17.30 11.39 0.96
C LYS A 36 16.93 10.96 2.38
N PHE A 37 15.79 10.30 2.52
CA PHE A 37 15.61 9.39 3.64
C PHE A 37 16.77 8.42 3.57
N SER A 38 17.35 8.07 4.72
CA SER A 38 18.33 6.99 4.80
C SER A 38 17.62 5.71 4.40
N THR A 39 17.57 5.42 3.10
CA THR A 39 16.91 4.23 2.56
C THR A 39 17.69 2.97 2.91
N ALA A 40 18.98 3.11 3.19
CA ALA A 40 19.85 1.99 3.55
C ALA A 40 19.42 1.34 4.87
N SER A 41 19.05 2.12 5.90
CA SER A 41 18.95 1.58 7.26
C SER A 41 17.75 0.67 7.51
N TYR A 42 16.62 0.85 6.81
CA TYR A 42 15.44 0.01 7.06
C TYR A 42 15.44 -1.26 6.22
N LYS A 43 16.15 -1.27 5.08
CA LYS A 43 16.21 -2.44 4.19
C LYS A 43 16.85 -3.65 4.87
N ASP A 44 17.83 -3.40 5.73
CA ASP A 44 18.51 -4.43 6.51
C ASP A 44 17.57 -5.14 7.50
N ALA A 45 16.49 -4.48 7.93
CA ALA A 45 15.49 -5.06 8.83
C ALA A 45 14.38 -5.82 8.09
N LEU A 46 14.26 -5.70 6.76
CA LEU A 46 13.17 -6.35 6.01
C LEU A 46 13.17 -7.87 6.10
N PRO A 47 14.33 -8.57 6.05
CA PRO A 47 14.35 -10.03 6.24
C PRO A 47 13.79 -10.44 7.60
N GLU A 48 14.21 -9.77 8.68
CA GLU A 48 13.73 -10.04 10.05
C GLU A 48 12.23 -9.76 10.17
N ILE A 49 11.75 -8.64 9.62
CA ILE A 49 10.32 -8.32 9.60
C ILE A 49 9.54 -9.43 8.88
N LEU A 50 9.99 -9.88 7.72
CA LEU A 50 9.33 -10.95 6.96
C LEU A 50 9.27 -12.27 7.76
N GLU A 51 10.34 -12.62 8.47
CA GLU A 51 10.36 -13.80 9.33
C GLU A 51 9.32 -13.71 10.46
N VAL A 52 9.22 -12.56 11.12
CA VAL A 52 8.22 -12.31 12.17
C VAL A 52 6.80 -12.37 11.60
N LEU A 53 6.54 -11.72 10.46
CA LEU A 53 5.23 -11.76 9.81
C LEU A 53 4.83 -13.18 9.43
N ARG A 54 5.76 -13.95 8.85
CA ARG A 54 5.56 -15.36 8.51
C ARG A 54 5.26 -16.20 9.75
N ALA A 55 6.05 -16.08 10.81
CA ALA A 55 5.86 -16.82 12.05
C ALA A 55 4.49 -16.51 12.67
N ALA A 56 4.10 -15.24 12.73
CA ALA A 56 2.80 -14.81 13.25
C ALA A 56 1.65 -15.36 12.40
N CYS A 57 1.72 -15.23 11.07
CA CYS A 57 0.70 -15.75 10.17
C CYS A 57 0.50 -17.26 10.29
N LEU A 58 1.59 -18.02 10.33
CA LEU A 58 1.52 -19.48 10.44
C LEU A 58 1.00 -19.92 11.82
N THR A 59 1.48 -19.30 12.90
CA THR A 59 1.09 -19.64 14.27
C THR A 59 -0.39 -19.35 14.52
N HIS A 60 -0.89 -18.23 13.99
CA HIS A 60 -2.25 -17.77 14.23
C HIS A 60 -3.21 -18.03 13.06
N LYS A 61 -2.76 -18.75 12.03
CA LYS A 61 -3.53 -19.04 10.80
C LYS A 61 -4.12 -17.77 10.18
N LEU A 62 -3.34 -16.68 10.16
CA LEU A 62 -3.77 -15.44 9.54
C LEU A 62 -3.56 -15.53 8.02
N PRO A 63 -4.47 -14.98 7.21
CA PRO A 63 -4.43 -15.16 5.76
C PRO A 63 -3.38 -14.27 5.07
N LEU A 64 -2.99 -13.15 5.71
CA LEU A 64 -2.09 -12.14 5.19
C LEU A 64 -1.47 -11.33 6.33
N ALA A 65 -0.19 -10.99 6.21
CA ALA A 65 0.41 -9.89 6.96
C ALA A 65 1.33 -9.07 6.05
N GLN A 66 1.28 -7.74 6.17
CA GLN A 66 2.05 -6.84 5.30
C GLN A 66 2.57 -5.63 6.05
N THR A 67 3.75 -5.17 5.66
CA THR A 67 4.41 -3.99 6.22
C THR A 67 4.04 -2.74 5.44
N TRP A 68 3.72 -1.65 6.14
CA TRP A 68 3.45 -0.35 5.54
C TRP A 68 4.52 0.66 5.94
N VAL A 69 5.07 1.39 4.97
CA VAL A 69 5.99 2.51 5.21
C VAL A 69 5.69 3.67 4.28
N THR A 70 6.29 4.83 4.53
CA THR A 70 6.04 6.01 3.69
C THR A 70 6.45 5.77 2.23
N CYS A 71 5.63 6.23 1.29
CA CYS A 71 5.94 6.19 -0.14
C CYS A 71 7.29 6.86 -0.43
N ALA A 72 7.57 7.96 0.28
CA ALA A 72 8.81 8.69 0.17
C ALA A 72 10.06 7.86 0.53
N GLN A 73 9.99 6.99 1.54
CA GLN A 73 11.08 6.08 1.91
C GLN A 73 11.29 4.95 0.89
N GLN A 74 10.24 4.57 0.14
CA GLN A 74 10.33 3.56 -0.91
C GLN A 74 10.67 4.17 -2.28
N GLY A 75 10.49 5.48 -2.44
CA GLY A 75 10.49 6.12 -3.77
C GLY A 75 9.31 5.70 -4.65
N LYS A 76 8.25 5.10 -4.08
CA LYS A 76 7.04 4.70 -4.80
C LYS A 76 6.29 5.95 -5.24
N ARG A 77 5.81 5.99 -6.48
CA ARG A 77 4.96 7.06 -7.03
C ARG A 77 3.55 6.54 -7.26
N GLY A 78 2.55 7.40 -7.10
CA GLY A 78 1.16 7.07 -7.35
C GLY A 78 0.33 8.32 -7.65
N SER A 79 -0.82 8.13 -8.27
CA SER A 79 -1.72 9.19 -8.75
C SER A 79 -2.28 10.07 -7.64
N ARG A 80 -2.32 9.58 -6.39
CA ARG A 80 -2.79 10.31 -5.21
C ARG A 80 -1.74 11.23 -4.61
N HIS A 81 -0.49 11.20 -5.09
CA HIS A 81 0.57 12.03 -4.55
C HIS A 81 0.39 13.50 -4.95
N SER A 82 0.67 14.39 -4.02
CA SER A 82 0.93 15.80 -4.20
C SER A 82 2.20 16.16 -3.44
N ASP A 83 2.76 17.34 -3.71
CA ASP A 83 3.93 17.83 -2.97
C ASP A 83 3.68 17.90 -1.45
N GLU A 84 2.43 18.13 -1.05
CA GLU A 84 2.02 18.24 0.36
C GLU A 84 1.87 16.88 1.05
N ASN A 85 1.31 15.88 0.35
CA ASN A 85 0.91 14.63 0.99
C ASN A 85 1.96 13.50 0.85
N TYR A 86 2.88 13.59 -0.11
CA TYR A 86 3.76 12.48 -0.48
C TYR A 86 4.60 11.94 0.69
N ARG A 87 5.10 12.84 1.54
CA ARG A 87 5.90 12.51 2.73
C ARG A 87 5.10 11.77 3.82
N TYR A 88 3.78 11.76 3.72
CA TYR A 88 2.87 11.14 4.69
C TYR A 88 2.03 10.03 4.10
N CYS A 89 2.05 9.86 2.78
CA CYS A 89 1.42 8.76 2.09
C CYS A 89 2.20 7.47 2.41
N ILE A 90 1.49 6.37 2.66
CA ILE A 90 2.08 5.07 2.97
C ILE A 90 1.69 4.03 1.91
N SER A 91 2.58 3.07 1.69
CA SER A 91 2.38 1.94 0.78
C SER A 91 2.93 0.68 1.41
N THR A 92 2.46 -0.48 0.93
CA THR A 92 3.06 -1.76 1.31
C THR A 92 4.50 -1.87 0.83
N ILE A 93 5.32 -2.62 1.56
CA ILE A 93 6.60 -3.16 1.10
C ILE A 93 6.35 -4.59 0.63
N ASP A 94 6.62 -4.87 -0.65
CA ASP A 94 6.31 -6.16 -1.24
C ASP A 94 7.30 -7.25 -0.75
N GLU A 95 8.54 -6.84 -0.45
CA GLU A 95 9.59 -7.69 0.12
C GLU A 95 9.36 -8.03 1.62
N ALA A 96 8.46 -7.32 2.30
CA ALA A 96 8.10 -7.54 3.71
C ALA A 96 6.59 -7.74 3.86
N CYS A 97 6.07 -8.66 3.05
CA CYS A 97 4.70 -9.15 3.05
C CYS A 97 4.69 -10.68 3.04
N PHE A 98 3.77 -11.28 3.78
CA PHE A 98 3.54 -12.73 3.77
C PHE A 98 2.07 -13.03 3.44
N VAL A 99 1.86 -13.64 2.28
CA VAL A 99 0.55 -14.12 1.80
C VAL A 99 0.45 -15.61 2.14
N ASN A 100 -0.41 -15.96 3.08
CA ASN A 100 -0.60 -17.35 3.53
C ASN A 100 -1.68 -18.07 2.72
N GLU A 101 -2.72 -17.34 2.30
CA GLU A 101 -3.85 -17.86 1.53
C GLU A 101 -3.82 -17.30 0.10
N ALA A 102 -4.09 -18.15 -0.89
CA ALA A 102 -4.02 -17.74 -2.30
C ALA A 102 -5.06 -16.66 -2.63
N GLU A 103 -6.23 -16.72 -1.97
CA GLU A 103 -7.33 -15.78 -2.15
C GLU A 103 -6.98 -14.34 -1.73
N THR A 104 -6.04 -14.15 -0.79
CA THR A 104 -5.65 -12.81 -0.32
C THR A 104 -4.56 -12.15 -1.16
N ARG A 105 -3.96 -12.86 -2.12
CA ARG A 105 -2.94 -12.30 -3.03
C ARG A 105 -3.45 -11.08 -3.77
N GLY A 106 -4.65 -11.14 -4.34
CA GLY A 106 -5.23 -10.01 -5.08
C GLY A 106 -5.50 -8.79 -4.21
N PHE A 107 -5.77 -9.00 -2.90
CA PHE A 107 -5.90 -7.90 -1.95
C PHE A 107 -4.55 -7.22 -1.70
N HIS A 108 -3.48 -8.00 -1.48
CA HIS A 108 -2.13 -7.45 -1.33
C HIS A 108 -1.68 -6.67 -2.57
N GLU A 109 -1.89 -7.20 -3.78
CA GLU A 109 -1.58 -6.51 -5.05
C GLU A 109 -2.31 -5.17 -5.13
N THR A 110 -3.59 -5.14 -4.78
CA THR A 110 -4.39 -3.91 -4.72
C THR A 110 -3.84 -2.92 -3.69
N CYS A 111 -3.40 -3.39 -2.51
CA CYS A 111 -2.76 -2.53 -1.51
C CYS A 111 -1.40 -1.97 -1.95
N SER A 112 -0.64 -2.70 -2.78
CA SER A 112 0.65 -2.22 -3.29
C SER A 112 0.48 -1.10 -4.32
N GLU A 113 -0.58 -1.17 -5.13
CA GLU A 113 -0.94 -0.12 -6.09
C GLU A 113 -1.68 1.05 -5.42
N HIS A 114 -2.39 0.80 -4.32
CA HIS A 114 -3.23 1.80 -3.65
C HIS A 114 -2.59 2.37 -2.38
N HIS A 115 -1.90 3.50 -2.53
CA HIS A 115 -1.27 4.19 -1.40
C HIS A 115 -2.29 4.92 -0.53
N LEU A 116 -2.12 4.82 0.79
CA LEU A 116 -3.03 5.40 1.78
C LEU A 116 -2.52 6.75 2.28
N LEU A 117 -3.43 7.71 2.40
CA LEU A 117 -3.19 8.95 3.13
C LEU A 117 -3.38 8.73 4.64
N ARG A 118 -2.95 9.70 5.44
CA ARG A 118 -3.17 9.67 6.90
C ARG A 118 -4.66 9.54 7.22
N GLY A 119 -4.96 8.65 8.17
CA GLY A 119 -6.32 8.38 8.62
C GLY A 119 -7.16 7.48 7.69
N GLU A 120 -6.65 7.11 6.52
CA GLU A 120 -7.37 6.21 5.60
C GLU A 120 -7.16 4.75 5.98
N GLY A 121 -8.27 4.01 6.12
CA GLY A 121 -8.24 2.61 6.55
C GLY A 121 -7.60 2.41 7.93
N VAL A 122 -7.29 1.17 8.27
CA VAL A 122 -6.66 0.82 9.55
C VAL A 122 -5.21 1.24 9.58
N ALA A 123 -4.47 0.97 8.50
CA ALA A 123 -3.05 1.28 8.41
C ALA A 123 -2.80 2.80 8.46
N GLY A 124 -3.58 3.62 7.74
CA GLY A 124 -3.44 5.08 7.78
C GLY A 124 -3.82 5.68 9.13
N LYS A 125 -4.78 5.09 9.86
CA LYS A 125 -5.12 5.49 11.25
C LYS A 125 -4.01 5.11 12.24
N ALA A 126 -3.50 3.88 12.17
CA ALA A 126 -2.38 3.42 13.00
C ALA A 126 -1.13 4.28 12.77
N PHE A 127 -0.85 4.62 11.51
CA PHE A 127 0.27 5.49 11.14
C PHE A 127 0.13 6.92 11.69
N THR A 128 -1.11 7.41 11.86
CA THR A 128 -1.36 8.77 12.38
C THR A 128 -1.17 8.84 13.90
N THR A 129 -1.60 7.80 14.61
CA THR A 129 -1.62 7.77 16.08
C THR A 129 -0.40 7.09 16.70
N ASN A 130 0.33 6.30 15.90
CA ASN A 130 1.35 5.36 16.36
C ASN A 130 0.82 4.40 17.44
N GLN A 131 -0.46 4.05 17.36
CA GLN A 131 -1.12 3.09 18.25
C GLN A 131 -1.68 1.92 17.44
N PRO A 132 -1.76 0.71 18.03
CA PRO A 132 -2.50 -0.39 17.42
C PRO A 132 -3.93 0.03 17.10
N CYS A 133 -4.35 -0.23 15.85
CA CYS A 133 -5.71 0.03 15.39
C CYS A 133 -6.32 -1.29 14.93
N PHE A 134 -7.56 -1.54 15.33
CA PHE A 134 -8.30 -2.74 14.99
C PHE A 134 -9.62 -2.36 14.34
N LEU A 135 -10.04 -3.13 13.33
CA LEU A 135 -11.44 -3.17 12.95
C LEU A 135 -12.10 -4.28 13.78
N PRO A 136 -13.34 -4.07 14.26
CA PRO A 136 -14.11 -5.17 14.78
C PRO A 136 -14.26 -6.23 13.69
N ASP A 137 -14.39 -7.50 14.09
CA ASP A 137 -14.65 -8.57 13.15
C ASP A 137 -15.89 -8.21 12.31
N ILE A 138 -15.79 -8.37 10.99
CA ILE A 138 -16.91 -8.11 10.07
C ILE A 138 -17.87 -9.31 10.07
N GLY A 139 -17.55 -10.39 10.77
CA GLY A 139 -18.43 -11.55 10.97
C GLY A 139 -19.03 -11.65 12.38
N SER A 140 -20.21 -11.09 12.58
CA SER A 140 -21.21 -11.62 13.52
C SER A 140 -22.60 -11.53 12.91
#